data_AF-A0A7C7NUJ1-F1
#
_entry.id   AF-A0A7C7NUJ1-F1
#
_cell.length_a   1.000
_cell.length_b   1.000
_cell.length_c   1.000
_cell.angle_alpha   90.00
_cell.angle_beta   90.00
_cell.angle_gamma   90.00
#
_symmetry.space_group_name_H-M   'P 1'
#
loop_
_entity.id
_entity.type
_entity.pdbx_description
1 polymer ?
#
loop_
_entity_poly.entity_id
_entity_poly.type
_entity_poly.pdbx_seq_one_letter_code
_entity_poly.pdbx_strand_id
1 'polypeptide(L)'
;MNNSYTLEEAKKKLEHYCAYQERCHKEVTQKLMQMQMIPEARDYIIVHLLEHNFLNEERYAKAFVSGKFNIKKWGKQRLKLELKRKDISNY
;
A
#
# COMPACT_ATOMS: atom_id res chain seq x y z
N MET A 1 -5.64 -13.34 19.80
CA MET A 1 -4.23 -13.03 20.12
C MET A 1 -3.99 -11.58 19.77
N ASN A 2 -3.87 -10.70 20.78
CA ASN A 2 -3.40 -9.32 20.56
C ASN A 2 -1.89 -9.40 20.37
N ASN A 3 -1.45 -9.46 19.12
CA ASN A 3 -0.03 -9.31 18.81
C ASN A 3 0.31 -7.83 18.95
N SER A 4 0.83 -7.44 20.11
CA SER A 4 1.47 -6.13 20.27
C SER A 4 2.73 -6.14 19.42
N TYR A 5 2.80 -5.24 18.43
CA TYR A 5 3.98 -5.04 17.61
C TYR A 5 4.78 -3.87 18.18
N THR A 6 6.10 -4.04 18.29
CA THR A 6 6.99 -2.90 18.47
C THR A 6 7.09 -2.10 17.17
N LEU A 7 7.54 -0.85 17.26
CA LEU A 7 7.73 0.03 16.09
C LEU A 7 8.66 -0.62 15.06
N GLU A 8 9.78 -1.18 15.49
CA GLU A 8 10.78 -1.79 14.60
C GLU A 8 10.28 -3.10 13.96
N GLU A 9 9.56 -3.94 14.71
CA GLU A 9 8.94 -5.14 14.14
C GLU A 9 7.89 -4.78 13.10
N ALA A 10 7.06 -3.77 13.39
CA ALA A 10 6.06 -3.29 12.44
C ALA A 10 6.72 -2.73 11.17
N LYS A 11 7.76 -1.89 11.33
CA LYS A 11 8.53 -1.33 10.21
C LYS A 11 9.08 -2.43 9.31
N LYS A 12 9.84 -3.37 9.87
CA LYS A 12 10.43 -4.48 9.11
C LYS A 12 9.37 -5.34 8.43
N LYS A 13 8.25 -5.60 9.11
CA LYS A 13 7.14 -6.35 8.54
C LYS A 13 6.50 -5.63 7.35
N LEU A 14 6.37 -4.30 7.41
CA LEU A 14 5.82 -3.49 6.33
C LEU A 14 6.81 -3.32 5.17
N GLU A 15 8.13 -3.25 5.44
CA GLU A 15 9.17 -3.28 4.40
C GLU A 15 9.06 -4.57 3.58
N HIS A 16 9.02 -5.73 4.25
CA HIS A 16 8.82 -7.02 3.57
C HIS A 16 7.49 -7.08 2.82
N TYR A 17 6.42 -6.53 3.40
CA TYR A 17 5.09 -6.52 2.78
C TYR A 17 5.04 -5.72 1.47
N CYS A 18 5.75 -4.59 1.41
CA CYS A 18 5.84 -3.74 0.23
C CYS A 18 6.88 -4.27 -0.78
N ALA A 19 7.97 -4.87 -0.31
CA ALA A 19 8.97 -5.50 -1.18
C ALA A 19 8.44 -6.75 -1.89
N TYR A 20 7.55 -7.51 -1.23
CA TYR A 20 6.95 -8.71 -1.81
C TYR A 20 6.00 -8.39 -2.98
N GLN A 21 5.26 -7.30 -2.86
CA GLN A 21 4.32 -6.86 -3.89
C GLN A 21 4.06 -5.37 -3.71
N GLU A 22 3.94 -4.64 -4.81
CA GLU A 22 3.51 -3.23 -4.80
C GLU A 22 2.23 -3.05 -3.98
N ARG A 23 2.27 -2.07 -3.07
CA ARG A 23 1.14 -1.65 -2.23
C ARG A 23 0.82 -0.18 -2.47
N CYS A 24 -0.44 0.19 -2.28
CA CYS A 24 -0.84 1.58 -2.20
C CYS A 24 -0.92 2.04 -0.74
N HIS A 25 -0.92 3.37 -0.54
CA HIS A 25 -0.96 3.98 0.79
C HIS A 25 -2.15 3.49 1.63
N LYS A 26 -3.32 3.32 0.99
CA LYS A 26 -4.52 2.79 1.64
C LYS A 26 -4.34 1.37 2.17
N GLU A 27 -3.69 0.49 1.41
CA GLU A 27 -3.43 -0.90 1.82
C GLU A 27 -2.45 -0.97 2.99
N VAL A 28 -1.38 -0.16 2.95
CA VAL A 28 -0.40 -0.06 4.04
C VAL A 28 -1.04 0.49 5.32
N THR A 29 -1.81 1.56 5.19
CA THR A 29 -2.52 2.17 6.32
C THR A 29 -3.48 1.18 6.96
N GLN A 30 -4.32 0.50 6.16
CA GLN A 30 -5.22 -0.54 6.66
C GLN A 30 -4.46 -1.66 7.38
N LYS A 31 -3.29 -2.06 6.86
CA LYS A 31 -2.45 -3.08 7.49
C LYS A 31 -1.95 -2.63 8.86
N LEU A 32 -1.50 -1.37 8.98
CA LEU A 32 -1.08 -0.78 10.24
C LEU A 32 -2.24 -0.61 11.24
N MET A 33 -3.46 -0.33 10.76
CA MET A 33 -4.66 -0.34 11.60
C MET A 33 -4.96 -1.73 12.17
N GLN A 34 -4.87 -2.77 11.33
CA GLN A 34 -5.06 -4.17 11.75
C GLN A 34 -3.99 -4.62 12.75
N MET A 35 -2.79 -4.03 12.68
CA MET A 35 -1.71 -4.24 13.64
C MET A 35 -1.88 -3.44 14.93
N GLN A 36 -2.98 -2.68 15.08
CA GLN A 36 -3.31 -1.88 16.26
C GLN A 36 -2.23 -0.85 16.63
N MET A 37 -1.45 -0.38 15.66
CA MET A 37 -0.45 0.67 15.90
C MET A 37 -1.15 2.00 16.19
N ILE A 38 -0.60 2.82 17.08
CA ILE A 38 -1.08 4.18 17.34
C ILE A 38 -0.81 5.11 16.13
N PRO A 39 -1.61 6.16 15.91
CA PRO A 39 -1.49 7.03 14.73
C PRO A 39 -0.06 7.52 14.47
N GLU A 40 0.64 7.96 15.51
CA GLU A 40 2.01 8.50 15.44
C GLU A 40 2.99 7.46 14.88
N ALA A 41 2.85 6.21 15.30
CA ALA A 41 3.66 5.11 14.80
C ALA A 41 3.32 4.75 13.35
N ARG A 42 2.05 4.90 12.94
CA ARG A 42 1.64 4.64 11.55
C ARG A 42 2.29 5.65 10.61
N ASP A 43 2.20 6.93 10.95
CA ASP A 43 2.74 8.01 10.14
C ASP A 43 4.25 7.90 10.01
N TYR A 44 4.96 7.61 11.11
CA TYR A 44 6.39 7.35 11.09
C TYR A 44 6.77 6.20 10.14
N ILE A 45 6.07 5.06 10.24
CA ILE A 45 6.36 3.91 9.38
C ILE A 45 6.07 4.24 7.91
N ILE A 46 4.97 4.94 7.62
CA ILE A 46 4.61 5.32 6.25
C ILE A 46 5.67 6.24 5.65
N VAL A 47 6.12 7.26 6.38
CA VAL A 47 7.19 8.17 5.94
C VAL A 47 8.45 7.39 5.65
N HIS A 48 8.88 6.51 6.56
CA HIS A 48 10.04 5.64 6.35
C HIS A 48 9.94 4.81 5.07
N LEU A 49 8.78 4.20 4.80
CA LEU A 49 8.55 3.38 3.61
C LEU A 49 8.58 4.22 2.31
N LEU A 50 8.10 5.46 2.36
CA LEU A 50 8.15 6.39 1.22
C LEU A 50 9.60 6.85 0.96
N GLU A 51 10.32 7.28 2.00
CA GLU A 51 11.71 7.76 1.91
C GLU A 51 12.65 6.69 1.37
N HIS A 52 12.48 5.45 1.81
CA HIS A 52 13.26 4.31 1.34
C HIS A 52 12.68 3.66 0.08
N ASN A 53 11.67 4.27 -0.54
CA ASN A 53 11.03 3.85 -1.80
C ASN A 53 10.44 2.42 -1.79
N PHE A 54 10.14 1.89 -0.59
CA PHE A 54 9.35 0.66 -0.43
C PHE A 54 7.90 0.89 -0.83
N LEU A 55 7.33 2.04 -0.48
CA LEU A 55 5.99 2.45 -0.86
C LEU A 55 6.08 3.49 -1.99
N ASN A 56 5.47 3.21 -3.14
CA ASN A 56 5.48 4.11 -4.28
C ASN A 56 4.16 4.00 -5.06
N GLU A 57 3.35 5.05 -5.02
CA GLU A 57 2.00 5.04 -5.60
C GLU A 57 1.99 4.99 -7.13
N GLU A 58 2.96 5.63 -7.79
CA GLU A 58 3.09 5.60 -9.24
C GLU A 58 3.46 4.18 -9.71
N ARG A 59 4.40 3.54 -9.01
CA ARG A 59 4.83 2.16 -9.27
C ARG A 59 3.65 1.19 -9.08
N TYR A 60 2.88 1.37 -8.01
CA TYR A 60 1.65 0.62 -7.79
C TYR A 60 0.64 0.80 -8.92
N ALA A 61 0.34 2.04 -9.32
CA ALA A 61 -0.66 2.32 -10.36
C ALA A 61 -0.30 1.64 -11.69
N LYS A 62 0.96 1.72 -12.11
CA LYS A 62 1.47 1.07 -13.32
C LYS A 62 1.36 -0.46 -13.24
N ALA A 63 1.79 -1.05 -12.13
CA ALA A 63 1.71 -2.51 -11.93
C ALA A 63 0.25 -3.00 -11.89
N PHE A 64 -0.62 -2.29 -11.18
CA PHE A 64 -2.05 -2.59 -11.08
C PHE A 64 -2.73 -2.55 -12.46
N VAL A 65 -2.53 -1.45 -13.20
CA VAL A 65 -3.14 -1.27 -14.52
C VAL A 65 -2.64 -2.31 -15.50
N SER A 66 -1.32 -2.50 -15.62
CA SER A 66 -0.74 -3.44 -16.59
C SER A 66 -1.20 -4.88 -16.35
N GLY A 67 -1.18 -5.35 -15.09
CA GLY A 67 -1.65 -6.70 -14.76
C GLY A 67 -3.14 -6.91 -15.06
N LYS A 68 -3.99 -5.94 -14.70
CA LYS A 68 -5.44 -6.06 -14.92
C LYS A 68 -5.83 -5.85 -16.39
N PHE A 69 -5.14 -4.98 -17.11
CA PHE A 69 -5.39 -4.72 -18.53
C PHE A 69 -4.88 -5.87 -19.41
N ASN A 70 -3.61 -6.28 -19.25
CA ASN A 70 -3.00 -7.27 -20.14
C ASN A 70 -3.49 -8.69 -19.84
N ILE A 71 -3.60 -9.07 -18.56
CA ILE A 71 -3.91 -10.44 -18.15
C ILE A 71 -5.41 -10.61 -17.95
N LYS A 72 -6.05 -9.72 -17.19
CA LYS A 72 -7.48 -9.84 -16.84
C LYS A 72 -8.42 -9.17 -17.85
N LYS A 73 -7.87 -8.50 -18.88
CA LYS A 73 -8.63 -7.80 -19.94
C LYS A 73 -9.65 -6.80 -19.41
N TRP A 74 -9.33 -6.11 -18.31
CA TRP A 74 -10.21 -5.08 -17.77
C TRP A 74 -10.23 -3.85 -18.68
N GLY A 75 -11.43 -3.31 -18.92
CA GLY A 75 -11.60 -2.07 -19.66
C GLY A 75 -11.10 -0.83 -18.89
N LYS A 76 -10.74 0.23 -19.63
CA LYS A 76 -10.19 1.48 -19.08
C LYS A 76 -11.08 2.14 -18.02
N GLN A 77 -12.40 2.16 -18.22
CA GLN A 77 -13.34 2.76 -17.26
C GLN A 77 -13.32 2.03 -15.91
N ARG A 78 -13.31 0.69 -15.94
CA ARG A 78 -13.20 -0.12 -14.72
C ARG A 78 -11.90 0.17 -13.98
N LEU A 79 -10.78 0.27 -14.71
CA LEU A 79 -9.47 0.55 -14.11
C LEU A 79 -9.45 1.91 -13.41
N LYS A 80 -9.98 2.97 -14.05
CA LYS A 80 -10.09 4.30 -13.44
C LYS A 80 -10.93 4.27 -12.16
N LEU A 81 -12.09 3.61 -12.20
CA LEU A 81 -12.96 3.49 -11.03
C LEU A 81 -12.25 2.78 -9.86
N GLU A 82 -11.51 1.72 -10.14
CA GLU A 82 -10.79 0.95 -9.12
C GLU A 82 -9.60 1.73 -8.54
N LEU A 83 -8.86 2.47 -9.37
CA LEU A 83 -7.80 3.38 -8.89
C LEU A 83 -8.36 4.50 -8.02
N LYS A 84 -9.53 5.06 -8.40
CA LYS A 84 -10.24 6.06 -7.61
C LYS A 84 -10.71 5.50 -6.26
N ARG A 85 -11.26 4.29 -6.23
CA ARG A 85 -11.67 3.61 -4.98
C ARG A 85 -10.50 3.35 -4.02
N LYS A 86 -9.28 3.24 -4.56
CA LYS A 86 -8.05 3.06 -3.81
C LYS A 86 -7.35 4.37 -3.45
N ASP A 87 -7.96 5.51 -3.77
CA ASP A 87 -7.46 6.87 -3.51
C ASP A 87 -6.12 7.17 -4.19
N ILE A 88 -5.86 6.56 -5.36
CA ILE A 88 -4.60 6.73 -6.12
C ILE A 88 -4.75 7.74 -7.27
N SER A 89 -5.94 7.82 -7.87
CA SER A 89 -6.24 8.75 -8.96
C SER A 89 -7.47 9.57 -8.62
N ASN A 90 -7.33 10.89 -8.70
CA ASN A 90 -8.45 11.84 -8.62
C ASN A 90 -9.25 11.96 -9.94
N TYR A 91 -8.78 11.29 -11.00
CA TYR A 91 -9.30 11.41 -12.38
C TYR A 91 -9.74 10.07 -12.99
#